data_AF-A0A7V8YIC0-F1
#
_entry.id   AF-A0A7V8YIC0-F1
#
_cell.length_a   1.000
_cell.length_b   1.000
_cell.length_c   1.000
_cell.angle_alpha   90.00
_cell.angle_beta   90.00
_cell.angle_gamma   90.00
#
_symmetry.space_group_name_H-M   'P 1'
#
loop_
_entity.id
_entity.type
_entity.pdbx_description
1 polymer ?
#
loop_
_entity_poly.entity_id
_entity_poly.type
_entity_poly.pdbx_seq_one_letter_code
_entity_poly.pdbx_strand_id
1 'polypeptide(L)' 'FRTGPSAPGRGYVRAKTGTLTGVSSLAGAVIDADGRLLVFTWLSNGTSPADSRPRLDALAAALRTCGCR' A
#
# COMPACT_ATOMS: atom_id res chain seq x y z
N PHE A 1 2.73 1.35 -7.62
CA PHE A 1 3.36 0.03 -7.93
C PHE A 1 4.21 -0.07 -9.22
N ARG A 2 4.20 0.89 -10.15
CA ARG A 2 4.93 0.70 -11.43
C ARG A 2 6.44 0.93 -11.30
N THR A 3 6.86 1.84 -10.43
CA THR A 3 8.25 2.30 -10.28
C THR A 3 8.58 2.63 -8.81
N GLY A 4 9.87 2.88 -8.53
CA GLY A 4 10.34 3.40 -7.24
C GLY A 4 10.07 2.47 -6.05
N PRO A 5 9.92 3.02 -4.83
CA PRO A 5 9.69 2.25 -3.60
C PRO A 5 8.46 1.34 -3.64
N SER A 6 7.49 1.63 -4.51
CA SER A 6 6.29 0.81 -4.68
C SER A 6 6.47 -0.37 -5.64
N ALA A 7 7.59 -0.48 -6.35
CA ALA A 7 7.81 -1.50 -7.37
C ALA A 7 7.65 -2.96 -6.86
N PRO A 8 8.09 -3.32 -5.64
CA PRO A 8 7.92 -4.68 -5.12
C PRO A 8 6.47 -5.14 -5.02
N GLY A 9 5.53 -4.23 -4.77
CA GLY A 9 4.10 -4.57 -4.66
C GLY A 9 3.41 -4.88 -5.99
N ARG A 10 4.07 -4.69 -7.13
CA ARG A 10 3.47 -4.89 -8.46
C ARG A 10 3.08 -6.34 -8.69
N GLY A 11 1.83 -6.57 -9.06
CA GLY A 11 1.29 -7.91 -9.31
C GLY A 11 0.93 -8.69 -8.04
N TYR A 12 1.40 -8.25 -6.86
CA TYR A 12 1.12 -8.90 -5.58
C TYR A 12 0.06 -8.18 -4.76
N VAL A 13 0.09 -6.84 -4.72
CA VAL A 13 -0.88 -6.05 -3.95
C VAL A 13 -2.23 -6.01 -4.68
N ARG A 14 -3.29 -6.43 -3.99
CA ARG A 14 -4.69 -6.29 -4.42
C ARG A 14 -5.41 -5.41 -3.42
N ALA A 15 -5.75 -4.19 -3.82
CA ALA A 15 -6.28 -3.18 -2.91
C ALA A 15 -7.27 -2.24 -3.58
N LYS A 16 -8.09 -1.59 -2.76
CA LYS A 16 -9.03 -0.55 -3.15
C LYS A 16 -8.56 0.80 -2.62
N THR A 17 -8.64 1.81 -3.48
CA THR A 17 -8.41 3.21 -3.11
C THR A 17 -9.71 3.88 -2.66
N GLY A 18 -9.60 4.75 -1.66
CA GLY A 18 -10.58 5.78 -1.31
C GLY A 18 -9.93 7.15 -1.35
N THR A 19 -10.65 8.17 -1.82
CA THR A 19 -10.12 9.53 -1.93
C THR A 19 -11.25 10.54 -1.71
N LEU A 20 -11.00 11.49 -0.81
CA LEU A 20 -11.81 12.69 -0.61
C LEU A 20 -10.86 13.90 -0.54
N THR A 21 -11.41 15.10 -0.39
CA THR A 21 -10.61 16.30 -0.14
C THR A 21 -9.80 16.13 1.14
N GLY A 22 -8.47 16.16 1.02
CA GLY A 22 -7.54 16.01 2.16
C GLY A 22 -7.48 14.60 2.78
N VAL A 23 -8.10 13.59 2.17
CA VAL A 23 -8.11 12.21 2.67
C VAL A 23 -7.72 11.23 1.56
N SER A 24 -6.82 10.30 1.90
CA SER A 24 -6.50 9.16 1.04
C SER A 24 -6.45 7.87 1.85
N SER A 25 -7.07 6.82 1.34
CA SER A 25 -7.04 5.48 1.93
C SER A 25 -6.67 4.42 0.91
N LEU A 26 -6.04 3.35 1.41
CA LEU A 26 -5.71 2.15 0.66
C LEU A 26 -5.91 0.94 1.58
N ALA A 27 -6.87 0.08 1.24
CA ALA A 27 -7.13 -1.14 1.99
C ALA A 27 -7.10 -2.35 1.05
N GLY A 28 -6.51 -3.46 1.50
CA GLY A 28 -6.33 -4.62 0.65
C GLY A 28 -5.54 -5.73 1.29
N ALA A 29 -5.02 -6.61 0.44
CA ALA A 29 -4.21 -7.74 0.83
C ALA A 29 -2.98 -7.92 -0.06
N VAL A 30 -1.99 -8.61 0.47
CA VAL A 30 -0.71 -8.92 -0.19
C VAL A 30 -0.17 -10.25 0.34
N ILE A 31 0.51 -11.01 -0.51
CA ILE A 31 1.30 -12.16 -0.08
C ILE A 31 2.69 -11.67 0.27
N ASP A 32 3.18 -11.99 1.46
CA ASP A 32 4.50 -11.57 1.95
C ASP A 32 5.65 -12.44 1.40
N ALA A 33 6.88 -12.25 1.90
CA ALA A 33 8.05 -13.00 1.44
C ALA A 33 8.02 -14.48 1.84
N ASP A 34 7.33 -14.83 2.94
CA ASP A 34 7.19 -16.19 3.45
C ASP A 34 5.96 -16.92 2.86
N GLY A 35 5.18 -16.25 1.99
CA GLY A 35 3.99 -16.80 1.36
C GLY A 35 2.71 -16.63 2.18
N ARG A 36 2.73 -15.84 3.27
CA ARG A 36 1.55 -15.59 4.11
C ARG A 36 0.68 -14.48 3.50
N LEU A 37 -0.63 -14.64 3.65
CA LEU A 37 -1.59 -13.58 3.32
C LEU A 37 -1.62 -12.53 4.45
N LEU A 38 -1.30 -11.29 4.13
CA LEU A 38 -1.45 -10.14 5.00
C LEU A 38 -2.59 -9.26 4.51
N VAL A 39 -3.43 -8.79 5.43
CA VAL A 39 -4.49 -7.80 5.18
C VAL A 39 -4.07 -6.49 5.82
N PHE A 40 -4.28 -5.37 5.12
CA PHE A 40 -3.86 -4.05 5.59
C PHE A 40 -4.93 -2.99 5.30
N THR A 41 -4.88 -1.92 6.10
CA THR A 41 -5.60 -0.68 5.86
C THR A 41 -4.74 0.50 6.22
N TRP A 42 -4.60 1.43 5.28
CA TRP A 42 -3.88 2.69 5.48
C TRP A 42 -4.83 3.87 5.28
N LEU A 43 -4.72 4.86 6.16
CA LEU A 43 -5.48 6.09 6.12
C LEU A 43 -4.54 7.28 6.33
N SER A 44 -4.66 8.28 5.47
CA SER A 44 -3.97 9.56 5.61
C SER A 44 -5.00 10.68 5.55
N ASN A 45 -4.97 11.55 6.56
CA ASN A 45 -5.81 12.75 6.68
C ASN A 45 -4.92 14.00 6.70
N GLY A 46 -5.45 15.14 6.25
CA GLY A 46 -4.76 16.44 6.31
C GLY A 46 -3.60 16.58 5.32
N THR A 47 -3.41 15.63 4.41
CA THR A 47 -2.36 15.64 3.39
C THR A 47 -2.98 15.61 1.99
N SER A 48 -2.33 16.24 1.01
CA SER A 48 -2.80 16.19 -0.37
C SER A 48 -2.84 14.73 -0.88
N PRO A 49 -3.81 14.35 -1.73
CA PRO A 49 -3.81 13.02 -2.37
C PRO A 49 -2.57 12.76 -3.24
N ALA A 50 -1.98 13.80 -3.84
CA ALA A 50 -0.77 13.69 -4.65
C ALA A 50 0.44 13.24 -3.81
N ASP A 51 0.50 13.71 -2.55
CA ASP A 51 1.57 13.38 -1.62
C ASP A 51 1.34 12.07 -0.88
N SER A 52 0.11 11.81 -0.46
CA SER A 52 -0.21 10.65 0.38
C SER A 52 -0.21 9.35 -0.43
N ARG A 53 -0.83 9.31 -1.62
CA ARG A 53 -1.01 8.07 -2.38
C ARG A 53 0.30 7.33 -2.70
N PRO A 54 1.39 8.00 -3.16
CA PRO A 54 2.67 7.32 -3.38
C PRO A 54 3.27 6.70 -2.12
N ARG A 55 3.06 7.33 -0.95
CA ARG A 55 3.53 6.82 0.34
C ARG A 55 2.71 5.61 0.80
N LEU A 56 1.39 5.66 0.61
CA LEU A 56 0.51 4.50 0.90
C LEU A 56 0.86 3.29 0.00
N ASP A 57 1.14 3.52 -1.28
CA ASP A 57 1.64 2.51 -2.20
C ASP A 57 2.99 1.92 -1.75
N ALA A 58 3.90 2.75 -1.25
CA ALA A 58 5.19 2.32 -0.73
C ALA A 58 5.05 1.46 0.54
N LEU A 59 4.17 1.84 1.47
CA LEU A 59 3.85 1.05 2.67
C LEU A 59 3.27 -0.32 2.29
N ALA A 60 2.32 -0.36 1.36
CA ALA A 60 1.76 -1.62 0.88
C ALA A 60 2.81 -2.51 0.18
N ALA A 61 3.72 -1.91 -0.59
CA ALA A 61 4.80 -2.64 -1.24
C ALA A 61 5.85 -3.17 -0.23
N ALA A 62 6.10 -2.48 0.87
CA ALA A 62 7.02 -2.92 1.91
C ALA A 62 6.56 -4.23 2.58
N LEU A 63 5.24 -4.42 2.74
CA LEU A 63 4.68 -5.68 3.24
C LEU A 63 5.05 -6.88 2.34
N ARG A 64 5.14 -6.69 1.01
CA ARG A 64 5.55 -7.76 0.09
C ARG A 64 6.96 -8.25 0.35
N THR A 65 7.85 -7.37 0.79
CA THR A 65 9.25 -7.71 1.07
C THR A 65 9.49 -8.17 2.50
N CYS A 66 8.49 -8.06 3.37
CA CYS A 66 8.62 -8.51 4.74
C CYS A 66 8.45 -10.03 4.87
N GLY A 67 9.20 -10.66 5.77
CA GLY A 67 8.87 -11.98 6.37
C GLY A 67 8.28 -11.79 7.77
N CYS A 68 7.30 -10.88 7.88
CA CYS A 68 6.78 -10.38 9.15
C CYS A 68 6.10 -11.55 9.89
N ARG A 69 6.59 -11.89 11.10
CA ARG A 69 6.09 -13.00 11.92
C ARG A 69 5.04 -12.56 12.90
#